data_AF-A0A2H9N4E6-F1
#
_entry.id   AF-A0A2H9N4E6-F1
#
_cell.length_a   1.000
_cell.length_b   1.000
_cell.length_c   1.000
_cell.angle_alpha   90.00
_cell.angle_beta   90.00
_cell.angle_gamma   90.00
#
_symmetry.space_group_name_H-M   'P 1'
#
loop_
_entity.id
_entity.type
_entity.pdbx_description
1 polymer ?
#
loop_
_entity_poly.entity_id
_entity_poly.type
_entity_poly.pdbx_seq_one_letter_code
_entity_poly.pdbx_strand_id
1 'polypeptide(L)'
;GKTLRDKSFRAIAFVIIGISLYVAIAFRRASRPVQSWKYGLITVATLFHDVIIPLGVFALLGRFKNVEIDTNFVVAMLVIMGFSVHDTIVVFDRIREKLRTPNTQMAFPELVNQSLNETITRSVNTSLTVLLAILAIYVWGSHTLQWFIMALMIGISTGMYSSIFIASTLLVDVWKWQQRRNN
;
A
#
# COMPACT_ATOMS: atom_id res chain seq x y z
N GLY A 1 24.58 -10.19 -12.55
CA GLY A 1 24.29 -9.01 -11.70
C GLY A 1 23.49 -7.94 -12.42
N LYS A 2 24.13 -7.11 -13.28
CA LYS A 2 23.51 -5.90 -13.88
C LYS A 2 22.20 -6.16 -14.64
N THR A 3 22.14 -7.19 -15.48
CA THR A 3 20.92 -7.53 -16.26
C THR A 3 19.73 -7.90 -15.38
N LEU A 4 19.94 -8.61 -14.27
CA LEU A 4 18.87 -8.97 -13.34
C LEU A 4 18.37 -7.72 -12.60
N ARG A 5 19.29 -6.91 -12.09
CA ARG A 5 18.98 -5.62 -11.45
C ARG A 5 18.11 -4.75 -12.36
N ASP A 6 18.50 -4.56 -13.62
CA ASP A 6 17.76 -3.71 -14.55
C ASP A 6 16.38 -4.27 -14.91
N LYS A 7 16.24 -5.59 -14.94
CA LYS A 7 14.93 -6.26 -15.13
C LYS A 7 14.04 -6.05 -13.91
N SER A 8 14.58 -6.18 -12.70
CA SER A 8 13.84 -5.95 -11.45
C SER A 8 13.36 -4.51 -11.31
N PHE A 9 14.22 -3.52 -11.59
CA PHE A 9 13.81 -2.11 -11.59
C PHE A 9 12.71 -1.82 -12.61
N ARG A 10 12.84 -2.35 -13.84
CA ARG A 10 11.80 -2.21 -14.86
C ARG A 10 10.49 -2.86 -14.43
N ALA A 11 10.52 -4.07 -13.87
CA ALA A 11 9.34 -4.77 -13.40
C ALA A 11 8.60 -3.97 -12.30
N ILE A 12 9.33 -3.47 -11.30
CA ILE A 12 8.76 -2.65 -10.23
C ILE A 12 8.15 -1.37 -10.80
N ALA A 13 8.84 -0.68 -11.71
CA ALA A 13 8.33 0.53 -12.35
C ALA A 13 7.03 0.27 -13.14
N PHE A 14 6.99 -0.80 -13.95
CA PHE A 14 5.77 -1.18 -14.68
C PHE A 14 4.60 -1.51 -13.74
N VAL A 15 4.87 -2.16 -12.61
CA VAL A 15 3.86 -2.51 -11.62
C VAL A 15 3.31 -1.27 -10.92
N ILE A 16 4.17 -0.35 -10.50
CA ILE A 16 3.74 0.93 -9.91
C ILE A 16 2.86 1.69 -10.91
N ILE A 17 3.33 1.86 -12.16
CA ILE A 17 2.56 2.55 -13.19
C ILE A 17 1.22 1.86 -13.44
N GLY A 18 1.21 0.53 -13.61
CA GLY A 18 0.01 -0.25 -13.87
C GLY A 18 -1.01 -0.14 -12.75
N ILE A 19 -0.56 -0.24 -11.49
CA ILE A 19 -1.42 -0.08 -10.31
C ILE A 19 -1.99 1.33 -10.24
N SER A 20 -1.16 2.36 -10.43
CA SER A 20 -1.63 3.75 -10.38
C SER A 20 -2.64 4.05 -11.47
N LEU A 21 -2.42 3.54 -12.68
CA LEU A 21 -3.37 3.67 -13.79
C LEU A 21 -4.68 2.96 -13.45
N TYR A 22 -4.61 1.73 -12.93
CA TYR A 22 -5.77 0.97 -12.50
C TYR A 22 -6.58 1.72 -11.43
N VAL A 23 -5.93 2.24 -10.38
CA VAL A 23 -6.61 3.01 -9.33
C VAL A 23 -7.23 4.29 -9.91
N ALA A 24 -6.49 5.05 -10.73
CA ALA A 24 -7.02 6.25 -11.37
C ALA A 24 -8.28 5.96 -12.22
N ILE A 25 -8.29 4.82 -12.93
CA ILE A 25 -9.44 4.38 -13.75
C ILE A 25 -10.58 3.86 -12.86
N ALA A 26 -10.30 3.06 -11.84
CA ALA A 26 -11.30 2.48 -10.95
C ALA A 26 -12.08 3.57 -10.19
N PHE A 27 -11.37 4.61 -9.74
CA PHE A 27 -11.94 5.74 -9.01
C PHE A 27 -12.33 6.92 -9.93
N ARG A 28 -12.35 6.74 -11.25
CA ARG A 28 -12.73 7.79 -12.23
C ARG A 28 -14.12 8.41 -11.99
N ARG A 29 -15.04 7.64 -11.40
CA ARG A 29 -16.43 8.05 -11.12
C ARG A 29 -16.62 8.67 -9.73
N ALA A 30 -15.54 8.84 -8.96
CA ALA A 30 -15.53 9.42 -7.62
C ALA A 30 -15.07 10.89 -7.61
N SER A 31 -15.20 11.61 -8.73
CA SER A 31 -14.46 12.85 -9.04
C SER A 31 -14.78 14.09 -8.17
N ARG A 32 -15.64 13.97 -7.17
CA ARG A 32 -15.94 15.05 -6.20
C ARG A 32 -15.93 14.46 -4.79
N PRO A 33 -15.22 15.05 -3.82
CA PRO A 33 -14.49 16.33 -3.87
C PRO A 33 -13.03 16.23 -4.38
N VAL A 34 -12.47 15.03 -4.51
CA VAL A 34 -11.09 14.81 -4.98
C VAL A 34 -11.10 14.26 -6.41
N GLN A 35 -10.26 14.81 -7.29
CA GLN A 35 -10.15 14.34 -8.68
C GLN A 35 -9.52 12.94 -8.74
N SER A 36 -10.00 12.09 -9.64
CA SER A 36 -9.66 10.67 -9.69
C SER A 36 -8.18 10.33 -9.91
N TRP A 37 -7.44 11.16 -10.65
CA TRP A 37 -6.00 10.98 -10.84
C TRP A 37 -5.20 11.16 -9.54
N LYS A 38 -5.74 11.91 -8.57
CA LYS A 38 -5.11 12.14 -7.27
C LYS A 38 -5.12 10.89 -6.39
N TYR A 39 -6.16 10.06 -6.51
CA TYR A 39 -6.18 8.74 -5.85
C TYR A 39 -5.02 7.87 -6.35
N GLY A 40 -4.79 7.84 -7.67
CA GLY A 40 -3.64 7.14 -8.24
C GLY A 40 -2.29 7.68 -7.74
N LEU A 41 -2.14 9.00 -7.62
CA LEU A 41 -0.91 9.63 -7.13
C LEU A 41 -0.66 9.37 -5.64
N ILE A 42 -1.72 9.38 -4.82
CA ILE A 42 -1.64 8.97 -3.41
C ILE A 42 -1.21 7.51 -3.31
N THR A 43 -1.79 6.62 -4.13
CA THR A 43 -1.37 5.21 -4.17
C THR A 43 0.12 5.05 -4.54
N VAL A 44 0.66 5.84 -5.48
CA VAL A 44 2.11 5.84 -5.77
C VAL A 44 2.91 6.19 -4.51
N ALA A 45 2.51 7.26 -3.82
CA ALA A 45 3.22 7.74 -2.64
C ALA A 45 3.22 6.71 -1.50
N THR A 46 2.07 6.08 -1.25
CA THR A 46 1.96 4.98 -0.27
C THR A 46 2.79 3.77 -0.66
N LEU A 47 2.72 3.34 -1.93
CA LEU A 47 3.53 2.22 -2.42
C LEU A 47 5.03 2.47 -2.32
N PHE A 48 5.46 3.70 -2.57
CA PHE A 48 6.86 4.08 -2.42
C PHE A 48 7.35 3.92 -0.98
N HIS A 49 6.55 4.33 -0.01
CA HIS A 49 6.81 4.11 1.40
C HIS A 49 6.92 2.60 1.73
N ASP A 50 5.99 1.80 1.22
CA ASP A 50 5.93 0.36 1.49
C ASP A 50 7.06 -0.43 0.84
N VAL A 51 7.65 0.13 -0.22
CA VAL A 51 8.83 -0.44 -0.88
C VAL A 51 10.11 -0.06 -0.13
N ILE A 52 10.20 1.18 0.36
CA ILE A 52 11.40 1.68 1.04
C ILE A 52 11.65 0.97 2.36
N ILE A 53 10.62 0.67 3.16
CA ILE A 53 10.85 0.09 4.49
C ILE A 53 11.50 -1.30 4.40
N PRO A 54 10.95 -2.28 3.66
CA PRO A 54 11.59 -3.58 3.51
C PRO A 54 12.97 -3.46 2.86
N LEU A 55 13.14 -2.59 1.85
CA LEU A 55 14.44 -2.33 1.23
C LEU A 55 15.47 -1.80 2.25
N GLY A 56 15.08 -0.85 3.09
CA GLY A 56 15.94 -0.27 4.12
C GLY A 56 16.35 -1.30 5.17
N VAL A 57 15.39 -2.12 5.63
CA VAL A 57 15.69 -3.20 6.58
C VAL A 57 16.64 -4.23 5.96
N PHE A 58 16.41 -4.64 4.70
CA PHE A 58 17.28 -5.59 4.02
C PHE A 58 18.64 -5.02 3.66
N ALA A 59 18.75 -3.71 3.41
CA ALA A 59 20.03 -3.03 3.24
C ALA A 59 20.86 -3.08 4.54
N LEU A 60 20.22 -2.88 5.70
CA LEU A 60 20.88 -3.02 7.00
C LEU A 60 21.27 -4.48 7.28
N LEU A 61 20.39 -5.44 7.00
CA LEU A 61 20.69 -6.87 7.15
C LEU A 61 21.81 -7.33 6.21
N GLY A 62 21.89 -6.78 5.00
CA GLY A 62 23.00 -7.00 4.09
C GLY A 62 24.33 -6.54 4.69
N ARG A 63 24.34 -5.38 5.36
CA ARG A 63 25.54 -4.85 6.02
C ARG A 63 25.97 -5.65 7.26
N PHE A 64 25.01 -6.08 8.10
CA PHE A 64 25.33 -6.72 9.39
C PHE A 64 25.35 -8.24 9.35
N LYS A 65 24.58 -8.87 8.47
CA LYS A 65 24.38 -10.32 8.40
C LYS A 65 24.69 -10.92 7.02
N ASN A 66 25.25 -10.14 6.08
CA ASN A 66 25.54 -10.56 4.70
C ASN A 66 24.35 -11.20 3.99
N VAL A 67 23.14 -10.69 4.25
CA VAL A 67 21.93 -11.11 3.55
C VAL A 67 21.93 -10.55 2.13
N GLU A 68 21.85 -11.43 1.13
CA GLU A 68 21.80 -11.03 -0.27
C GLU A 68 20.36 -10.74 -0.73
N ILE A 69 20.22 -9.72 -1.57
CA ILE A 69 18.98 -9.44 -2.31
C ILE A 69 18.99 -10.31 -3.56
N ASP A 70 18.16 -11.35 -3.55
CA ASP A 70 17.99 -12.27 -4.67
C ASP A 70 16.68 -12.01 -5.44
N THR A 71 16.37 -12.88 -6.39
CA THR A 71 15.13 -12.79 -7.17
C THR A 71 13.89 -12.97 -6.28
N ASN A 72 13.96 -13.78 -5.22
CA ASN A 72 12.84 -13.99 -4.31
C ASN A 72 12.50 -12.70 -3.57
N PHE A 73 13.49 -11.92 -3.15
CA PHE A 73 13.24 -10.60 -2.56
C PHE A 73 12.43 -9.71 -3.51
N VAL A 74 12.76 -9.69 -4.80
CA VAL A 74 12.00 -8.90 -5.80
C VAL A 74 10.55 -9.41 -5.90
N VAL A 75 10.35 -10.73 -5.89
CA VAL A 75 9.00 -11.32 -5.84
C VAL A 75 8.25 -10.89 -4.58
N ALA A 76 8.92 -10.85 -3.41
CA ALA A 76 8.31 -10.39 -2.17
C ALA A 76 7.83 -8.94 -2.30
N MET A 77 8.65 -8.05 -2.89
CA MET A 77 8.26 -6.67 -3.13
C MET A 77 7.01 -6.55 -4.00
N LEU A 78 6.90 -7.37 -5.05
CA LEU A 78 5.71 -7.41 -5.91
C LEU A 78 4.46 -7.84 -5.14
N VAL A 79 4.59 -8.85 -4.26
CA VAL A 79 3.49 -9.32 -3.40
C VAL A 79 3.06 -8.25 -2.40
N ILE A 80 4.03 -7.59 -1.74
CA ILE A 80 3.77 -6.51 -0.77
C ILE A 80 3.00 -5.36 -1.42
N MET A 81 3.43 -4.93 -2.61
CA MET A 81 2.74 -3.88 -3.36
C MET A 81 1.29 -4.28 -3.70
N GLY A 82 1.05 -5.53 -4.09
CA GLY A 82 -0.29 -6.04 -4.34
C GLY A 82 -1.18 -6.03 -3.09
N PHE A 83 -0.64 -6.47 -1.96
CA PHE A 83 -1.36 -6.49 -0.68
C PHE A 83 -1.70 -5.08 -0.17
N SER A 84 -0.73 -4.17 -0.18
CA SER A 84 -0.94 -2.79 0.28
C SER A 84 -2.00 -2.05 -0.56
N VAL A 85 -1.96 -2.24 -1.88
CA VAL A 85 -2.92 -1.60 -2.79
C VAL A 85 -4.32 -2.15 -2.61
N HIS A 86 -4.46 -3.46 -2.33
CA HIS A 86 -5.75 -4.03 -2.01
C HIS A 86 -6.41 -3.31 -0.84
N ASP A 87 -5.68 -3.14 0.27
CA ASP A 87 -6.20 -2.47 1.46
C ASP A 87 -6.49 -0.98 1.19
N THR A 88 -5.60 -0.31 0.45
CA THR A 88 -5.80 1.09 0.03
C THR A 88 -7.10 1.26 -0.78
N ILE A 89 -7.38 0.34 -1.71
CA ILE A 89 -8.60 0.36 -2.51
C ILE A 89 -9.84 0.17 -1.62
N VAL A 90 -9.80 -0.72 -0.63
CA VAL A 90 -10.92 -0.94 0.29
C VAL A 90 -11.27 0.34 1.06
N VAL A 91 -10.27 1.04 1.58
CA VAL A 91 -10.48 2.33 2.27
C VAL A 91 -11.03 3.38 1.31
N PHE A 92 -10.44 3.52 0.12
CA PHE A 92 -10.90 4.48 -0.88
C PHE A 92 -12.31 4.20 -1.39
N ASP A 93 -12.68 2.92 -1.53
CA ASP A 93 -14.02 2.53 -1.96
C ASP A 93 -15.05 2.86 -0.88
N ARG A 94 -14.72 2.65 0.40
CA ARG A 94 -15.61 3.05 1.49
C ARG A 94 -15.82 4.56 1.57
N ILE A 95 -14.75 5.33 1.39
CA ILE A 95 -14.83 6.80 1.31
C ILE A 95 -15.73 7.22 0.15
N ARG A 96 -15.54 6.61 -1.02
CA ARG A 96 -16.36 6.85 -2.21
C ARG A 96 -17.83 6.49 -1.99
N GLU A 97 -18.11 5.37 -1.32
CA GLU A 97 -19.45 4.92 -0.99
C GLU A 97 -20.16 5.98 -0.13
N LYS A 98 -19.53 6.43 0.96
CA LYS A 98 -20.10 7.49 1.82
C LYS A 98 -20.32 8.80 1.08
N LEU A 99 -19.41 9.19 0.19
CA LEU A 99 -19.58 10.41 -0.64
C LEU A 99 -20.78 10.34 -1.59
N ARG A 100 -21.24 9.14 -1.94
CA ARG A 100 -22.40 8.94 -2.82
C ARG A 100 -23.72 8.85 -2.06
N THR A 101 -23.68 8.71 -0.74
CA THR A 101 -24.88 8.69 0.10
C THR A 101 -25.55 10.06 0.09
N PRO A 102 -26.82 10.16 -0.36
CA PRO A 102 -27.59 11.40 -0.35
C PRO A 102 -27.65 12.02 1.05
N ASN A 103 -27.66 13.35 1.15
CA ASN A 103 -27.75 14.11 2.41
C ASN A 103 -26.59 13.94 3.39
N THR A 104 -25.41 13.54 2.93
CA THR A 104 -24.21 13.57 3.77
C THR A 104 -23.86 15.01 4.15
N GLN A 105 -24.17 15.41 5.40
CA GLN A 105 -23.82 16.72 5.95
C GLN A 105 -22.45 16.75 6.66
N MET A 106 -21.76 15.61 6.74
CA MET A 106 -20.44 15.50 7.37
C MET A 106 -19.36 16.21 6.56
N ALA A 107 -18.41 16.84 7.27
CA ALA A 107 -17.22 17.38 6.65
C ALA A 107 -16.35 16.25 6.05
N PHE A 108 -15.63 16.53 4.96
CA PHE A 108 -14.81 15.51 4.28
C PHE A 108 -13.82 14.78 5.21
N PRO A 109 -13.07 15.45 6.12
CA PRO A 109 -12.17 14.76 7.04
C PRO A 109 -12.89 13.81 8.01
N GLU A 110 -14.09 14.18 8.48
CA GLU A 110 -14.90 13.37 9.38
C GLU A 110 -15.44 12.13 8.66
N LEU A 111 -15.89 12.30 7.41
CA LEU A 111 -16.31 11.20 6.55
C LEU A 111 -15.16 10.21 6.29
N VAL A 112 -13.94 10.70 6.04
CA VAL A 112 -12.76 9.86 5.86
C VAL A 112 -12.46 9.08 7.15
N ASN A 113 -12.48 9.74 8.30
CA ASN A 113 -12.26 9.09 9.60
C ASN A 113 -13.32 8.00 9.89
N GLN A 114 -14.59 8.27 9.61
CA GLN A 114 -15.64 7.26 9.79
C GLN A 114 -15.47 6.07 8.83
N SER A 115 -15.09 6.35 7.57
CA SER A 115 -14.80 5.31 6.58
C SER A 115 -13.65 4.41 7.03
N LEU A 116 -12.60 5.00 7.60
CA LEU A 116 -11.46 4.30 8.16
C LEU A 116 -11.89 3.31 9.25
N ASN A 117 -12.67 3.80 10.23
CA ASN A 117 -13.16 2.98 11.35
C ASN A 117 -14.00 1.78 10.87
N GLU A 118 -14.77 1.94 9.80
CA GLU A 118 -15.59 0.86 9.23
C GLU A 118 -14.75 -0.17 8.46
N THR A 119 -13.59 0.22 7.92
CA THR A 119 -12.71 -0.68 7.16
C THR A 119 -11.59 -1.33 7.98
N ILE A 120 -11.16 -0.72 9.10
CA ILE A 120 -10.02 -1.18 9.90
C ILE A 120 -10.13 -2.65 10.28
N THR A 121 -11.27 -3.09 10.82
CA THR A 121 -11.45 -4.49 11.26
C THR A 121 -11.23 -5.47 10.12
N ARG A 122 -11.72 -5.14 8.91
CA ARG A 122 -11.53 -5.98 7.74
C ARG A 122 -10.05 -6.03 7.34
N SER A 123 -9.41 -4.88 7.15
CA SER A 123 -8.01 -4.80 6.69
C SER A 123 -7.02 -5.42 7.68
N VAL A 124 -7.26 -5.24 8.99
CA VAL A 124 -6.46 -5.89 10.03
C VAL A 124 -6.65 -7.41 9.98
N ASN A 125 -7.88 -7.91 9.84
CA ASN A 125 -8.12 -9.35 9.78
C ASN A 125 -7.50 -10.00 8.53
N THR A 126 -7.59 -9.36 7.36
CA THR A 126 -6.98 -9.87 6.12
C THR A 126 -5.46 -9.90 6.22
N SER A 127 -4.84 -8.85 6.75
CA SER A 127 -3.39 -8.81 6.94
C SER A 127 -2.93 -9.78 8.03
N LEU A 128 -3.63 -9.86 9.17
CA LEU A 128 -3.26 -10.72 10.28
C LEU A 128 -3.35 -12.21 9.92
N THR A 129 -4.39 -12.63 9.21
CA THR A 129 -4.51 -14.03 8.76
C THR A 129 -3.34 -14.45 7.88
N VAL A 130 -2.89 -13.56 6.99
CA VAL A 130 -1.71 -13.79 6.15
C VAL A 130 -0.43 -13.79 6.97
N LEU A 131 -0.27 -12.83 7.89
CA LEU A 131 0.87 -12.77 8.80
C LEU A 131 1.00 -14.05 9.65
N LEU A 132 -0.10 -14.58 10.16
CA LEU A 132 -0.12 -15.85 10.91
C LEU A 132 0.28 -17.04 10.03
N ALA A 133 -0.23 -17.10 8.80
CA ALA A 133 0.12 -18.16 7.85
C ALA A 133 1.62 -18.13 7.52
N ILE A 134 2.16 -16.96 7.15
CA ILE A 134 3.58 -16.84 6.80
C ILE A 134 4.49 -16.94 8.03
N LEU A 135 4.01 -16.60 9.23
CA LEU A 135 4.74 -16.84 10.49
C LEU A 135 4.92 -18.35 10.72
N ALA A 136 3.90 -19.16 10.47
CA ALA A 136 4.04 -20.61 10.55
C ALA A 136 5.10 -21.12 9.56
N ILE A 137 5.11 -20.60 8.32
CA ILE A 137 6.13 -20.96 7.32
C ILE A 137 7.51 -20.43 7.74
N TYR A 138 7.59 -19.28 8.42
CA TYR A 138 8.86 -18.76 8.91
C TYR A 138 9.48 -19.65 10.00
N VAL A 139 8.65 -20.20 10.91
CA VAL A 139 9.12 -21.04 12.03
C VAL A 139 9.40 -22.48 11.59
N TRP A 140 8.52 -23.06 10.77
CA TRP A 140 8.56 -24.49 10.41
C TRP A 140 8.97 -24.76 8.96
N GLY A 141 9.12 -23.73 8.12
CA GLY A 141 9.45 -23.87 6.71
C GLY A 141 10.94 -24.00 6.41
N SER A 142 11.27 -23.94 5.12
CA SER A 142 12.65 -24.08 4.64
C SER A 142 13.49 -22.83 4.92
N HIS A 143 14.72 -23.03 5.39
CA HIS A 143 15.71 -21.96 5.57
C HIS A 143 15.98 -21.15 4.29
N THR A 144 15.86 -21.76 3.11
CA THR A 144 16.08 -21.08 1.82
C THR A 144 15.07 -19.95 1.58
N LEU A 145 13.85 -20.07 2.11
CA LEU A 145 12.79 -19.07 1.95
C LEU A 145 12.69 -18.13 3.16
N GLN A 146 13.53 -18.31 4.17
CA GLN A 146 13.40 -17.59 5.44
C GLN A 146 13.51 -16.07 5.25
N TRP A 147 14.44 -15.61 4.41
CA TRP A 147 14.61 -14.19 4.09
C TRP A 147 13.47 -13.65 3.21
N PHE A 148 12.98 -14.45 2.27
CA PHE A 148 11.80 -14.10 1.47
C PHE A 148 10.56 -13.88 2.36
N ILE A 149 10.31 -14.80 3.30
CA ILE A 149 9.19 -14.73 4.23
C ILE A 149 9.37 -13.56 5.20
N MET A 150 10.57 -13.30 5.69
CA MET A 150 10.88 -12.14 6.52
C MET A 150 10.57 -10.82 5.78
N ALA A 151 10.91 -10.72 4.49
CA ALA A 151 10.55 -9.56 3.68
C ALA A 151 9.03 -9.38 3.59
N LEU A 152 8.28 -10.47 3.34
CA LEU A 152 6.81 -10.44 3.33
C LEU A 152 6.22 -10.02 4.68
N MET A 153 6.74 -10.54 5.80
CA MET A 153 6.26 -10.19 7.14
C MET A 153 6.42 -8.69 7.42
N ILE A 154 7.60 -8.13 7.13
CA ILE A 154 7.88 -6.70 7.30
C ILE A 154 7.00 -5.87 6.36
N GLY A 155 6.94 -6.24 5.09
CA GLY A 155 6.20 -5.50 4.07
C GLY A 155 4.69 -5.51 4.29
N ILE A 156 4.09 -6.65 4.65
CA ILE A 156 2.66 -6.74 4.92
C ILE A 156 2.31 -5.99 6.21
N SER A 157 3.15 -6.09 7.25
CA SER A 157 2.93 -5.33 8.50
C SER A 157 2.96 -3.82 8.27
N THR A 158 3.95 -3.35 7.49
CA THR A 158 4.10 -1.92 7.18
C THR A 158 3.06 -1.43 6.18
N GLY A 159 2.69 -2.25 5.19
CA GLY A 159 1.64 -1.98 4.21
C GLY A 159 0.24 -1.93 4.81
N MET A 160 -0.05 -2.78 5.80
CA MET A 160 -1.31 -2.70 6.56
C MET A 160 -1.42 -1.35 7.28
N TYR A 161 -0.33 -0.89 7.92
CA TYR A 161 -0.31 0.40 8.58
C TYR A 161 -0.43 1.57 7.59
N SER A 162 0.33 1.55 6.49
CA SER A 162 0.37 2.66 5.52
C SER A 162 -0.93 2.81 4.73
N SER A 163 -1.54 1.72 4.29
CA SER A 163 -2.80 1.72 3.54
C SER A 163 -3.95 2.30 4.35
N ILE A 164 -3.97 2.05 5.67
CA ILE A 164 -4.96 2.59 6.59
C ILE A 164 -4.63 4.07 6.90
N PHE A 165 -3.46 4.33 7.47
CA PHE A 165 -3.18 5.66 8.06
C PHE A 165 -2.55 6.65 7.09
N ILE A 166 -1.64 6.23 6.22
CA ILE A 166 -0.94 7.14 5.29
C ILE A 166 -1.85 7.49 4.11
N ALA A 167 -2.53 6.52 3.50
CA ALA A 167 -3.36 6.80 2.34
C ALA A 167 -4.55 7.72 2.66
N SER A 168 -5.20 7.53 3.81
CA SER A 168 -6.34 8.34 4.25
C SER A 168 -5.94 9.77 4.63
N THR A 169 -4.82 9.95 5.33
CA THR A 169 -4.29 11.27 5.69
C THR A 169 -3.84 12.05 4.46
N LEU A 170 -3.09 11.41 3.55
CA LEU A 170 -2.71 12.01 2.28
C LEU A 170 -3.93 12.47 1.46
N LEU A 171 -5.02 11.69 1.46
CA LEU A 171 -6.25 12.08 0.77
C LEU A 171 -6.88 13.34 1.36
N VAL A 172 -6.92 13.46 2.69
CA VAL A 172 -7.42 14.65 3.39
C VAL A 172 -6.52 15.86 3.12
N ASP A 173 -5.20 15.68 3.14
CA ASP A 173 -4.25 16.77 2.91
C ASP A 173 -4.29 17.28 1.47
N VAL A 174 -4.40 16.37 0.50
CA VAL A 174 -4.61 16.74 -0.90
C VAL A 174 -5.91 17.53 -1.07
N TRP A 175 -6.97 17.16 -0.37
CA TRP A 175 -8.24 17.90 -0.37
C TRP A 175 -8.09 19.28 0.27
N LYS A 176 -7.45 19.40 1.44
CA LYS A 176 -7.19 20.70 2.10
C LYS A 176 -6.39 21.64 1.20
N TRP A 177 -5.39 21.11 0.50
CA TRP A 177 -4.57 21.87 -0.44
C TRP A 177 -5.37 22.39 -1.64
N GLN A 178 -6.38 21.63 -2.10
CA GLN A 178 -7.30 22.11 -3.14
C GLN A 178 -8.16 23.27 -2.67
N GLN A 179 -8.69 23.20 -1.44
CA GLN A 179 -9.50 24.30 -0.90
C GLN A 179 -8.69 25.58 -0.74
N ARG A 180 -7.43 25.49 -0.27
CA ARG A 180 -6.53 26.65 -0.16
C ARG A 180 -6.17 27.31 -1.49
N ARG A 181 -6.24 26.58 -2.61
CA ARG A 181 -5.97 27.11 -3.96
C ARG A 181 -7.20 27.72 -4.62
N ASN A 182 -8.40 27.34 -4.17
CA ASN A 182 -9.67 27.81 -4.73
C ASN A 182 -10.27 28.97 -3.93
N ASN A 183 -9.73 29.27 -2.75
CA ASN A 183 -10.00 30.47 -1.95
C ASN A 183 -8.87 31.49 -2.15
#